data_AF-W1VM03-F1
#
_entry.id   AF-W1VM03-F1
#
_cell.length_a   1.000
_cell.length_b   1.000
_cell.length_c   1.000
_cell.angle_alpha   90.00
_cell.angle_beta   90.00
_cell.angle_gamma   90.00
#
_symmetry.space_group_name_H-M   'P 1'
#
loop_
_entity.id
_entity.type
_entity.pdbx_description
1 polymer ?
#
loop_
_entity_poly.entity_id
_entity_poly.type
_entity_poly.pdbx_seq_one_letter_code
_entity_poly.pdbx_strand_id
1 'polypeptide(L)' 'RAAEQLRLILANFQAATVNAQVILSIPTDFENMSVFKPAAYHDGEVEKQTEAVVARSQALASLR' A
#
# COMPACT_ATOMS: atom_id res chain seq x y z
N ARG A 1 10.29 6.38 0.73
CA ARG A 1 10.36 7.83 0.41
C ARG A 1 9.36 8.21 -0.68
N ALA A 2 9.37 7.57 -1.85
CA ALA A 2 8.43 7.87 -2.94
C ALA A 2 6.94 7.88 -2.51
N ALA A 3 6.48 6.88 -1.74
CA ALA A 3 5.07 6.86 -1.33
C ALA A 3 4.68 8.00 -0.36
N GLU A 4 5.63 8.52 0.42
CA GLU A 4 5.37 9.68 1.30
C GLU A 4 5.21 10.96 0.47
N GLN A 5 6.03 11.12 -0.57
CA GLN A 5 5.88 12.22 -1.53
C GLN A 5 4.54 12.14 -2.27
N LEU A 6 4.12 10.93 -2.66
CA LEU A 6 2.80 10.71 -3.25
C LEU A 6 1.68 11.07 -2.27
N ARG A 7 1.81 10.73 -0.98
CA ARG A 7 0.82 11.10 0.04
C ARG A 7 0.67 12.62 0.15
N LEU A 8 1.76 13.38 0.11
CA LEU A 8 1.71 14.84 0.08
C LEU A 8 0.98 15.37 -1.17
N ILE A 9 1.22 14.78 -2.34
CA ILE A 9 0.49 15.13 -3.58
C ILE A 9 -1.00 14.85 -3.40
N LEU A 10 -1.36 13.66 -2.93
CA LEU A 10 -2.75 13.22 -2.73
C LEU A 10 -3.49 14.08 -1.69
N ALA A 11 -2.79 14.60 -0.69
CA ALA A 11 -3.37 15.52 0.30
C ALA A 11 -3.91 16.81 -0.33
N ASN A 12 -3.31 17.31 -1.43
CA ASN A 12 -3.82 18.48 -2.16
C ASN A 12 -5.17 18.22 -2.83
N PHE A 13 -5.49 16.96 -3.12
CA PHE A 13 -6.76 16.54 -3.71
C PHE A 13 -7.75 16.01 -2.65
N GLN A 14 -7.44 16.16 -1.36
CA GLN A 14 -8.23 15.64 -0.24
C GLN A 14 -8.48 14.12 -0.33
N ALA A 15 -7.60 13.39 -1.03
CA ALA A 15 -7.74 11.95 -1.17
C ALA A 15 -7.47 11.24 0.17
N ALA A 16 -8.33 10.29 0.52
CA ALA A 16 -8.12 9.47 1.71
C ALA A 16 -6.95 8.49 1.47
N THR A 17 -5.99 8.46 2.41
CA THR A 17 -4.84 7.54 2.38
C THR A 17 -4.79 6.69 3.65
N VAL A 18 -4.05 5.58 3.59
CA VAL A 18 -3.78 4.70 4.75
C VAL A 18 -2.34 4.83 5.18
N ASN A 19 -2.04 4.63 6.47
CA ASN A 19 -0.68 4.78 7.01
C ASN A 19 0.22 3.58 6.74
N ALA A 20 -0.35 2.37 6.65
CA ALA A 20 0.39 1.15 6.32
C ALA A 20 1.09 1.30 4.97
N GLN A 21 2.41 1.13 4.97
CA GLN A 21 3.25 1.25 3.78
C GLN A 21 4.20 0.07 3.71
N VAL A 22 4.25 -0.58 2.56
CA VAL A 22 5.21 -1.64 2.26
C VAL A 22 6.26 -1.13 1.28
N ILE A 23 7.53 -1.45 1.53
CA ILE A 23 8.65 -1.14 0.64
C ILE A 23 9.08 -2.45 -0.01
N LEU A 24 8.66 -2.66 -1.26
CA LEU A 24 9.04 -3.83 -2.06
C LEU A 24 10.26 -3.51 -2.92
N SER A 25 11.04 -4.55 -3.23
CA SER A 25 12.28 -4.49 -3.96
C SER A 25 12.32 -5.58 -5.03
N ILE A 26 12.67 -5.21 -6.27
CA ILE A 26 12.64 -6.13 -7.43
C ILE A 26 13.51 -7.38 -7.19
N PRO A 27 14.75 -7.29 -6.67
CA PRO A 27 15.59 -8.47 -6.45
C PRO A 27 15.06 -9.46 -5.40
N THR A 28 14.31 -8.99 -4.40
CA THR A 28 13.90 -9.79 -3.23
C THR A 28 12.48 -10.29 -3.32
N ASP A 29 11.60 -9.54 -4.02
CA ASP A 29 10.17 -9.76 -4.00
C ASP A 29 9.60 -10.25 -5.33
N PHE A 30 10.46 -10.41 -6.34
CA PHE A 30 10.05 -10.84 -7.67
C PHE A 30 10.98 -11.93 -8.22
N GLU A 31 10.44 -13.12 -8.42
CA GLU A 31 11.12 -14.20 -9.13
C GLU A 31 11.10 -13.89 -10.63
N ASN A 32 12.25 -14.04 -11.31
CA ASN A 32 12.41 -13.70 -12.73
C ASN A 32 11.92 -12.28 -13.09
N MET A 33 12.07 -11.32 -12.16
CA MET A 33 11.65 -9.92 -12.32
C MET A 33 10.16 -9.71 -12.72
N SER A 34 9.32 -10.72 -12.52
CA SER A 34 7.95 -10.73 -13.05
C SER A 34 6.94 -11.41 -12.13
N VAL A 35 7.32 -12.50 -11.47
CA VAL A 35 6.43 -13.25 -10.58
C VAL A 35 6.55 -12.70 -9.18
N PHE A 36 5.49 -12.05 -8.70
CA PHE A 36 5.44 -11.52 -7.34
C PHE A 36 5.53 -12.65 -6.32
N LYS A 37 6.62 -12.65 -5.55
CA LYS A 37 6.95 -13.65 -4.53
C LYS A 37 7.74 -12.92 -3.43
N PRO A 38 7.04 -12.20 -2.54
CA PRO A 38 7.67 -11.34 -1.55
C PRO A 38 8.54 -12.14 -0.58
N ALA A 39 9.59 -11.50 -0.07
CA ALA A 39 10.40 -12.09 0.98
C ALA A 39 9.58 -12.28 2.27
N ALA A 40 9.92 -13.30 3.07
CA ALA A 40 9.13 -13.71 4.24
C ALA A 40 8.95 -12.61 5.30
N TYR A 41 9.82 -11.60 5.35
CA TYR A 41 9.66 -10.47 6.27
C TYR A 41 8.55 -9.48 5.85
N HIS A 42 8.07 -9.58 4.60
CA HIS A 42 6.87 -8.87 4.13
C HIS A 42 5.57 -9.67 4.37
N ASP A 43 5.66 -10.88 4.93
CA ASP A 43 4.49 -11.71 5.21
C ASP A 43 3.53 -10.95 6.17
N GLY A 44 2.32 -10.75 5.69
CA GLY A 44 1.29 -9.98 6.39
C GLY A 44 1.41 -8.45 6.29
N GLU A 45 2.52 -7.88 5.79
CA GLU A 45 2.61 -6.42 5.60
C GLU A 45 1.71 -5.95 4.44
N VAL A 46 1.76 -6.64 3.30
CA VAL A 46 0.94 -6.34 2.11
C VAL A 46 -0.54 -6.57 2.39
N GLU A 47 -0.85 -7.63 3.13
CA GLU A 47 -2.20 -7.95 3.58
C GLU A 47 -2.75 -6.84 4.47
N LYS A 48 -2.03 -6.45 5.53
CA LYS A 48 -2.42 -5.35 6.42
C LYS A 48 -2.62 -4.02 5.67
N GLN A 49 -1.76 -3.71 4.71
CA GLN A 49 -1.94 -2.51 3.90
C GLN A 49 -3.25 -2.57 3.09
N THR A 50 -3.53 -3.71 2.48
CA THR A 50 -4.73 -3.92 1.65
C THR A 50 -6.00 -3.89 2.50
N GLU A 51 -5.99 -4.58 3.64
CA GLU A 51 -7.07 -4.56 4.62
C GLU A 51 -7.37 -3.14 5.11
N ALA A 52 -6.33 -2.35 5.41
CA ALA A 52 -6.51 -0.96 5.81
C ALA A 52 -7.17 -0.12 4.71
N VAL A 53 -6.81 -0.33 3.43
CA VAL A 53 -7.43 0.37 2.29
C VAL A 53 -8.90 -0.01 2.16
N VAL A 54 -9.21 -1.31 2.21
CA VAL A 54 -10.58 -1.83 2.12
C VAL A 54 -11.44 -1.29 3.26
N ALA A 55 -10.96 -1.41 4.50
CA ALA A 55 -11.68 -0.93 5.68
C ALA A 55 -11.94 0.59 5.61
N ARG A 56 -10.93 1.38 5.20
CA ARG A 56 -11.08 2.83 5.02
C ARG A 56 -12.09 3.17 3.92
N SER A 57 -12.05 2.46 2.80
CA SER A 57 -13.00 2.67 1.70
C SER A 57 -14.43 2.31 2.10
N GLN A 58 -14.63 1.23 2.85
CA GLN A 58 -15.95 0.81 3.34
C GLN A 58 -16.49 1.79 4.38
N ALA A 59 -15.66 2.25 5.32
CA ALA A 59 -16.05 3.22 6.34
C ALA A 59 -16.51 4.57 5.75
N LEU A 60 -15.95 4.97 4.61
CA LEU A 60 -16.33 6.21 3.93
C LEU A 60 -17.41 5.99 2.85
N ALA A 61 -17.85 4.76 2.60
CA ALA A 61 -18.78 4.45 1.53
C ALA A 61 -20.13 5.17 1.67
N SER A 62 -20.59 5.42 2.90
CA SER A 62 -21.83 6.16 3.17
C SER A 62 -21.72 7.66 2.96
N LEU A 63 -20.50 8.20 2.85
CA LEU A 63 -20.21 9.63 2.69
C LEU A 63 -19.81 10.00 1.25
N ARG A 64 -19.76 9.02 0.35
CA ARG A 64 -19.24 9.15 -1.02
C ARG A 64 -20.34 9.45 -2.03
#